data_AF-A0A3D4BYB4-F1
#
_entry.id   AF-A0A3D4BYB4-F1
#
_cell.length_a   1.000
_cell.length_b   1.000
_cell.length_c   1.000
_cell.angle_alpha   90.00
_cell.angle_beta   90.00
_cell.angle_gamma   90.00
#
_symmetry.space_group_name_H-M   'P 1'
#
loop_
_entity.id
_entity.type
_entity.pdbx_description
1 polymer ?
#
loop_
_entity_poly.entity_id
_entity_poly.type
_entity_poly.pdbx_seq_one_letter_code
_entity_poly.pdbx_strand_id
1 'polypeptide(L)'
;MNDIPHIGNSVPAAALEVDIQEELNRLEDIVLSSMRIPLTGRTLIDEDKLLEQLDFIRLSLPAVFQEAIIILAQKNEILLEAEEYGQQVVDVAQTKRAQILAESDILRQAQREADQLRRQVEQDCETMMQDTLAEIDRQRRTCQQELEEMRQTAISQAEEIEDGADKYADNVLANIEQDIQEMLKIITNGRKQLHSGGVSNSGNHSPQHLPHNSKKR
;
A
#
# COMPACT_ATOMS: atom_id res chain seq x y z
N MET A 1 -28.21 34.88 -12.74
CA MET A 1 -28.52 35.72 -13.91
C MET A 1 -27.21 36.23 -14.46
N ASN A 2 -26.99 36.07 -15.76
CA ASN A 2 -26.20 36.94 -16.61
C ASN A 2 -26.77 36.66 -18.01
N ASP A 3 -27.24 37.70 -18.68
CA ASP A 3 -28.11 37.53 -19.84
C ASP A 3 -27.33 37.06 -21.06
N ILE A 4 -27.87 36.06 -21.75
CA ILE A 4 -27.39 35.70 -23.10
C ILE A 4 -27.78 36.88 -24.01
N PRO A 5 -26.84 37.56 -24.67
CA PRO A 5 -27.20 38.60 -25.61
C PRO A 5 -27.99 37.98 -26.75
N HIS A 6 -29.28 38.31 -26.84
CA HIS A 6 -30.05 38.04 -28.05
C HIS A 6 -29.40 38.83 -29.19
N ILE A 7 -28.65 38.14 -30.06
CA ILE A 7 -28.18 38.68 -31.34
C ILE A 7 -29.38 38.73 -32.30
N GLY A 8 -30.38 39.54 -31.92
CA GLY A 8 -31.55 39.87 -32.71
C GLY A 8 -31.21 40.91 -33.76
N ASN A 9 -30.19 40.66 -34.58
CA ASN A 9 -29.91 41.50 -35.74
C ASN A 9 -30.84 41.05 -36.88
N SER A 10 -32.05 41.63 -36.89
CA SER A 10 -33.01 41.49 -37.98
C SER A 10 -32.35 41.86 -39.31
N VAL A 11 -32.39 40.98 -40.30
CA VAL A 11 -31.95 41.27 -41.68
C VAL A 11 -33.01 42.15 -42.36
N PRO A 12 -32.70 43.39 -42.76
CA PRO A 12 -33.58 44.22 -43.58
C PRO A 12 -33.08 44.29 -45.04
N ALA A 13 -34.01 44.53 -45.97
CA ALA A 13 -33.84 44.29 -47.41
C ALA A 13 -33.74 42.77 -47.73
N ALA A 14 -34.46 42.21 -48.70
CA ALA A 14 -35.16 42.82 -49.85
C ALA A 14 -34.24 43.61 -50.80
N ALA A 15 -32.99 43.15 -50.94
CA ALA A 15 -32.33 43.20 -52.23
C ALA A 15 -33.13 42.34 -53.23
N LEU A 16 -33.03 42.65 -54.53
CA LEU A 16 -33.68 41.85 -55.56
C LEU A 16 -32.97 40.50 -55.65
N GLU A 17 -33.72 39.40 -55.53
CA GLU A 17 -33.22 38.03 -55.66
C GLU A 17 -32.96 37.70 -57.13
N VAL A 18 -31.96 38.38 -57.70
CA VAL A 18 -31.57 38.30 -59.10
C VAL A 18 -30.64 37.11 -59.28
N ASP A 19 -31.20 35.95 -59.62
CA ASP A 19 -30.35 34.84 -60.04
C ASP A 19 -29.73 35.13 -61.41
N ILE A 20 -28.44 35.45 -61.37
CA ILE A 20 -27.58 35.65 -62.53
C ILE A 20 -27.60 34.41 -63.44
N GLN A 21 -27.80 33.20 -62.89
CA GLN A 21 -27.93 31.98 -63.69
C GLN A 21 -29.23 31.97 -64.49
N GLU A 22 -30.37 32.40 -63.95
CA GLU A 22 -31.63 32.47 -64.71
C GLU A 22 -31.58 33.49 -65.85
N GLU A 23 -31.05 34.69 -65.59
CA GLU A 23 -30.94 35.76 -66.60
C GLU A 23 -29.84 35.45 -67.65
N LEU A 24 -28.81 34.66 -67.30
CA LEU A 24 -27.87 34.06 -68.28
C LEU A 24 -28.51 32.91 -69.08
N ASN A 25 -29.25 32.00 -68.45
CA ASN A 25 -29.98 30.92 -69.15
C ASN A 25 -30.97 31.52 -70.16
N ARG A 26 -31.65 32.61 -69.78
CA ARG A 26 -32.55 33.37 -70.64
C ARG A 26 -31.82 34.07 -71.80
N LEU A 27 -30.56 34.48 -71.62
CA LEU A 27 -29.71 34.95 -72.73
C LEU A 27 -29.33 33.78 -73.67
N GLU A 28 -29.04 32.60 -73.13
CA GLU A 28 -28.80 31.39 -73.94
C GLU A 28 -30.05 30.98 -74.73
N ASP A 29 -31.24 31.00 -74.12
CA ASP A 29 -32.53 30.72 -74.79
C ASP A 29 -32.80 31.68 -75.97
N ILE A 30 -32.49 32.97 -75.83
CA ILE A 30 -32.58 33.95 -76.94
C ILE A 30 -31.65 33.56 -78.10
N VAL A 31 -30.45 33.04 -77.81
CA VAL A 31 -29.50 32.58 -78.84
C VAL A 31 -29.93 31.23 -79.43
N LEU A 32 -30.47 30.29 -78.64
CA LEU A 32 -30.87 28.95 -79.08
C LEU A 32 -32.18 28.96 -79.88
N SER A 33 -33.16 29.79 -79.53
CA SER A 33 -34.46 29.91 -80.21
C SER A 33 -34.41 30.67 -81.55
N SER A 34 -33.29 31.36 -81.82
CA SER A 34 -33.13 32.23 -82.99
C SER A 34 -32.82 31.49 -84.30
N MET A 35 -33.13 32.11 -85.45
CA MET A 35 -33.15 31.41 -86.75
C MET A 35 -31.73 31.09 -87.29
N ARG A 36 -31.37 29.80 -87.32
CA ARG A 36 -30.12 29.32 -87.93
C ARG A 36 -30.20 29.39 -89.46
N ILE A 37 -29.21 30.03 -90.09
CA ILE A 37 -29.12 30.18 -91.55
C ILE A 37 -28.36 28.98 -92.15
N PRO A 38 -29.01 28.10 -92.93
CA PRO A 38 -28.39 26.87 -93.43
C PRO A 38 -27.16 27.13 -94.30
N LEU A 39 -26.23 26.17 -94.32
CA LEU A 39 -24.90 26.22 -94.94
C LEU A 39 -23.93 27.32 -94.47
N THR A 40 -24.39 28.38 -93.77
CA THR A 40 -23.51 29.50 -93.35
C THR A 40 -22.94 29.38 -91.94
N GLY A 41 -23.54 28.53 -91.09
CA GLY A 41 -23.21 28.41 -89.67
C GLY A 41 -23.66 29.60 -88.79
N ARG A 42 -24.25 30.64 -89.38
CA ARG A 42 -24.70 31.86 -88.69
C ARG A 42 -26.11 31.70 -88.13
N THR A 43 -26.42 32.51 -87.13
CA THR A 43 -27.78 32.66 -86.57
C THR A 43 -28.23 34.10 -86.76
N LEU A 44 -29.50 34.29 -87.11
CA LEU A 44 -30.16 35.58 -87.13
C LEU A 44 -30.86 35.77 -85.78
N ILE A 45 -30.23 36.58 -84.92
CA ILE A 45 -30.69 36.91 -83.57
C ILE A 45 -31.41 38.27 -83.62
N ASP A 46 -32.38 38.45 -82.73
CA ASP A 46 -33.05 39.71 -82.46
C ASP A 46 -32.09 40.62 -81.64
N GLU A 47 -31.48 41.60 -82.30
CA GLU A 47 -30.42 42.44 -81.72
C GLU A 47 -30.92 43.24 -80.52
N ASP A 48 -32.11 43.84 -80.62
CA ASP A 48 -32.72 44.62 -79.53
C ASP A 48 -32.90 43.77 -78.27
N LYS A 49 -33.51 42.58 -78.38
CA LYS A 49 -33.72 41.68 -77.22
C LYS A 49 -32.42 41.13 -76.64
N LEU A 50 -31.42 40.86 -77.47
CA LEU A 50 -30.11 40.39 -77.01
C LEU A 50 -29.38 41.49 -76.23
N LEU A 51 -29.47 42.74 -76.69
CA LEU A 51 -28.86 43.90 -76.01
C LEU A 51 -29.60 44.26 -74.72
N GLU A 52 -30.93 44.24 -74.71
CA GLU A 52 -31.73 44.41 -73.48
C GLU A 52 -31.34 43.38 -72.41
N GLN A 53 -31.23 42.09 -72.80
CA GLN A 53 -30.84 41.00 -71.90
C GLN A 53 -29.36 41.09 -71.46
N LEU A 54 -28.47 41.65 -72.29
CA LEU A 54 -27.07 41.86 -71.93
C LEU A 54 -26.88 43.06 -70.98
N ASP A 55 -27.59 44.17 -71.21
CA ASP A 55 -27.55 45.33 -70.32
C ASP A 55 -28.30 45.07 -69.00
N PHE A 56 -29.34 44.20 -68.96
CA PHE A 56 -29.87 43.58 -67.73
C PHE A 56 -28.71 43.02 -66.89
N ILE A 57 -27.98 42.05 -67.44
CA ILE A 57 -26.88 41.35 -66.76
C ILE A 57 -25.78 42.33 -66.32
N ARG A 58 -25.46 43.30 -67.18
CA ARG A 58 -24.43 44.31 -66.93
C ARG A 58 -24.78 45.28 -65.80
N LEU A 59 -26.06 45.59 -65.60
CA LEU A 59 -26.56 46.48 -64.55
C LEU A 59 -26.74 45.76 -63.21
N SER A 60 -27.10 44.48 -63.20
CA SER A 60 -27.32 43.71 -61.96
C SER A 60 -26.03 43.11 -61.37
N LEU A 61 -25.12 42.58 -62.21
CA LEU A 61 -23.86 41.96 -61.75
C LEU A 61 -23.04 42.79 -60.73
N PRO A 62 -22.83 44.12 -60.91
CA PRO A 62 -22.00 44.90 -59.98
C PRO A 62 -22.56 44.95 -58.56
N ALA A 63 -23.88 44.97 -58.41
CA ALA A 63 -24.55 45.01 -57.10
C ALA A 63 -24.36 43.69 -56.36
N VAL A 64 -24.58 42.55 -57.03
CA VAL A 64 -24.42 41.22 -56.43
C VAL A 64 -22.97 40.95 -56.04
N PHE A 65 -21.99 41.38 -56.83
CA PHE A 65 -20.58 41.28 -56.44
C PHE A 65 -20.23 42.19 -55.25
N GLN A 66 -20.81 43.39 -55.17
CA GLN A 66 -20.60 44.27 -54.02
C GLN A 66 -21.20 43.68 -52.73
N GLU A 67 -22.38 43.08 -52.81
CA GLU A 67 -23.01 42.35 -51.70
C GLU A 67 -22.19 41.12 -51.27
N ALA A 68 -21.70 40.32 -52.22
CA ALA A 68 -20.83 39.18 -51.92
C ALA A 68 -19.52 39.59 -51.23
N ILE A 69 -18.94 40.75 -51.59
CA ILE A 69 -17.77 41.33 -50.91
C ILE A 69 -18.12 41.74 -49.47
N ILE A 70 -19.29 42.33 -49.23
CA ILE A 70 -19.76 42.72 -47.89
C ILE A 70 -19.98 41.47 -47.02
N ILE A 71 -20.63 40.43 -47.54
CA ILE A 71 -20.86 39.16 -46.82
C ILE A 71 -19.53 38.47 -46.48
N LEU A 72 -18.55 38.48 -47.39
CA LEU A 72 -17.21 37.96 -47.12
C LEU A 72 -16.46 38.77 -46.05
N ALA A 73 -16.60 40.10 -46.03
CA ALA A 73 -16.02 40.95 -44.99
C ALA A 73 -16.65 40.64 -43.61
N GLN A 74 -17.99 40.63 -43.53
CA GLN A 74 -18.75 40.30 -42.31
C GLN A 74 -18.41 38.90 -41.79
N LYS A 75 -18.27 37.90 -42.67
CA LYS A 75 -17.85 36.55 -42.28
C LYS A 75 -16.47 36.56 -41.61
N ASN A 76 -15.51 37.31 -42.15
CA ASN A 76 -14.15 37.37 -41.60
C ASN A 76 -14.12 38.12 -40.26
N GLU A 77 -14.95 39.15 -40.10
CA GLU A 77 -15.15 39.88 -38.84
C GLU A 77 -15.73 38.95 -37.74
N ILE A 78 -16.81 38.21 -38.06
CA ILE A 78 -17.43 37.23 -37.14
C ILE A 78 -16.47 36.10 -36.76
N LEU A 79 -15.62 35.64 -37.69
CA LEU A 79 -14.60 34.63 -37.38
C LEU A 79 -13.54 35.17 -36.41
N LEU A 80 -13.08 36.41 -36.60
CA LEU A 80 -12.11 37.05 -35.70
C LEU A 80 -12.68 37.26 -34.29
N GLU A 81 -13.93 37.74 -34.19
CA GLU A 81 -14.65 37.89 -32.91
C GLU A 81 -14.81 36.54 -32.20
N ALA A 82 -15.16 35.48 -32.94
CA ALA A 82 -15.30 34.13 -32.39
C ALA A 82 -13.96 33.52 -31.93
N GLU A 83 -12.86 33.79 -32.62
CA GLU A 83 -11.51 33.39 -32.21
C GLU A 83 -11.06 34.14 -30.95
N GLU A 84 -11.24 35.46 -30.88
CA GLU A 84 -10.90 36.27 -29.70
C GLU A 84 -11.73 35.86 -28.47
N TYR A 85 -13.06 35.71 -28.63
CA TYR A 85 -13.93 35.22 -27.56
C TYR A 85 -13.57 33.79 -27.12
N GLY A 86 -13.25 32.90 -28.07
CA GLY A 86 -12.80 31.55 -27.77
C GLY A 86 -11.53 31.52 -26.92
N GLN A 87 -10.54 32.35 -27.27
CA GLN A 87 -9.31 32.52 -26.50
C GLN A 87 -9.59 33.11 -25.10
N GLN A 88 -10.44 34.15 -25.01
CA GLN A 88 -10.82 34.76 -23.74
C GLN A 88 -11.49 33.76 -22.78
N VAL A 89 -12.39 32.90 -23.29
CA VAL A 89 -13.03 31.84 -22.49
C VAL A 89 -12.00 30.84 -21.95
N VAL A 90 -11.02 30.46 -22.77
CA VAL A 90 -9.91 29.59 -22.35
C VAL A 90 -9.05 30.24 -21.27
N ASP A 91 -8.68 31.52 -21.42
CA ASP A 91 -7.82 32.22 -20.46
C ASP A 91 -8.53 32.50 -19.13
N VAL A 92 -9.84 32.79 -19.15
CA VAL A 92 -10.67 32.90 -17.95
C VAL A 92 -10.79 31.54 -17.24
N ALA A 93 -11.00 30.46 -17.99
CA ALA A 93 -11.07 29.10 -17.42
C ALA A 93 -9.72 28.65 -16.80
N GLN A 94 -8.60 28.91 -17.48
CA GLN A 94 -7.26 28.66 -16.96
C GLN A 94 -6.99 29.50 -15.70
N THR A 95 -7.32 30.80 -15.73
CA THR A 95 -7.17 31.70 -14.58
C THR A 95 -8.00 31.22 -13.39
N LYS A 96 -9.28 30.83 -13.59
CA LYS A 96 -10.11 30.36 -12.48
C LYS A 96 -9.68 29.00 -11.95
N ARG A 97 -9.18 28.10 -12.81
CA ARG A 97 -8.50 26.85 -12.39
C ARG A 97 -7.27 27.16 -11.53
N ALA A 98 -6.41 28.10 -11.94
CA ALA A 98 -5.23 28.49 -11.20
C ALA A 98 -5.59 29.13 -9.84
N GLN A 99 -6.64 29.95 -9.79
CA GLN A 99 -7.20 30.47 -8.54
C GLN A 99 -7.65 29.33 -7.63
N ILE A 100 -8.50 28.41 -8.10
CA ILE A 100 -9.00 27.28 -7.28
C ILE A 100 -7.84 26.39 -6.78
N LEU A 101 -6.75 26.27 -7.55
CA LEU A 101 -5.57 25.50 -7.15
C LEU A 101 -4.65 26.25 -6.16
N ALA A 102 -4.62 27.59 -6.18
CA ALA A 102 -3.90 28.42 -5.22
C ALA A 102 -4.71 28.68 -3.92
N GLU A 103 -6.03 28.79 -4.07
CA GLU A 103 -7.09 28.75 -3.04
C GLU A 103 -7.36 27.31 -2.57
N SER A 104 -6.48 26.35 -2.92
CA SER A 104 -6.57 24.96 -2.50
C SER A 104 -6.16 24.81 -1.02
N ASP A 105 -7.09 25.21 -0.16
CA ASP A 105 -7.09 24.78 1.23
C ASP A 105 -7.13 23.26 1.34
N ILE A 106 -7.58 22.52 0.31
CA ILE A 106 -7.44 21.06 0.19
C ILE A 106 -5.98 20.62 0.27
N LEU A 107 -5.05 21.27 -0.47
CA LEU A 107 -3.62 20.95 -0.39
C LEU A 107 -3.02 21.32 0.97
N ARG A 108 -3.43 22.47 1.54
CA ARG A 108 -2.98 22.87 2.89
C ARG A 108 -3.53 21.97 3.99
N GLN A 109 -4.76 21.49 3.85
CA GLN A 109 -5.41 20.59 4.79
C GLN A 109 -4.80 19.19 4.71
N ALA A 110 -4.65 18.63 3.50
CA ALA A 110 -3.95 17.36 3.30
C ALA A 110 -2.52 17.40 3.86
N GLN A 111 -1.79 18.52 3.70
CA GLN A 111 -0.48 18.70 4.32
C GLN A 111 -0.56 18.74 5.86
N ARG A 112 -1.50 19.50 6.45
CA ARG A 112 -1.71 19.54 7.91
C ARG A 112 -2.07 18.18 8.49
N GLU A 113 -2.95 17.44 7.81
CA GLU A 113 -3.40 16.10 8.19
C GLU A 113 -2.25 15.08 8.08
N ALA A 114 -1.45 15.14 7.01
CA ALA A 114 -0.24 14.32 6.87
C ALA A 114 0.79 14.64 7.96
N ASP A 115 1.04 15.92 8.26
CA ASP A 115 1.97 16.33 9.31
C ASP A 115 1.45 15.98 10.72
N GLN A 116 0.12 15.97 10.92
CA GLN A 116 -0.50 15.50 12.16
C GLN A 116 -0.39 13.98 12.31
N LEU A 117 -0.70 13.22 11.27
CA LEU A 117 -0.56 11.76 11.24
C LEU A 117 0.90 11.36 11.50
N ARG A 118 1.86 12.06 10.89
CA ARG A 118 3.29 11.85 11.14
C ARG A 118 3.66 12.07 12.60
N ARG A 119 3.27 13.20 13.20
CA ARG A 119 3.52 13.45 14.64
C ARG A 119 2.87 12.40 15.54
N GLN A 120 1.66 11.94 15.20
CA GLN A 120 0.99 10.87 15.94
C GLN A 120 1.78 9.56 15.86
N VAL A 121 2.18 9.14 14.66
CA VAL A 121 3.00 7.92 14.47
C VAL A 121 4.36 8.04 15.15
N GLU A 122 5.01 9.21 15.07
CA GLU A 122 6.28 9.49 15.77
C GLU A 122 6.12 9.35 17.30
N GLN A 123 5.02 9.86 17.88
CA GLN A 123 4.69 9.73 19.32
C GLN A 123 4.24 8.32 19.72
N ASP A 124 3.46 7.64 18.89
CA ASP A 124 2.99 6.26 19.14
C ASP A 124 4.17 5.28 19.10
N CYS A 125 5.11 5.47 18.17
CA CYS A 125 6.35 4.70 18.13
C CYS A 125 7.23 4.97 19.35
N GLU A 126 7.38 6.22 19.80
CA GLU A 126 8.14 6.51 21.02
C GLU A 126 7.50 5.85 22.25
N THR A 127 6.17 5.96 22.40
CA THR A 127 5.41 5.33 23.50
C THR A 127 5.60 3.82 23.49
N MET A 128 5.37 3.17 22.34
CA MET A 128 5.54 1.72 22.19
C MET A 128 6.98 1.25 22.47
N MET A 129 8.00 2.05 22.12
CA MET A 129 9.39 1.77 22.47
C MET A 129 9.66 1.89 23.98
N GLN A 130 9.10 2.92 24.64
CA GLN A 130 9.22 3.09 26.09
C GLN A 130 8.55 1.92 26.85
N ASP A 131 7.34 1.52 26.43
CA ASP A 131 6.62 0.37 26.99
C ASP A 131 7.38 -0.94 26.78
N THR A 132 7.87 -1.20 25.55
CA THR A 132 8.67 -2.40 25.25
C THR A 132 9.94 -2.48 26.11
N LEU A 133 10.63 -1.36 26.32
CA LEU A 133 11.80 -1.30 27.20
C LEU A 133 11.42 -1.56 28.66
N ALA A 134 10.29 -1.04 29.14
CA ALA A 134 9.81 -1.30 30.50
C ALA A 134 9.40 -2.77 30.71
N GLU A 135 8.79 -3.43 29.71
CA GLU A 135 8.49 -4.86 29.73
C GLU A 135 9.76 -5.72 29.77
N ILE A 136 10.74 -5.44 28.90
CA ILE A 136 12.04 -6.12 28.91
C ILE A 136 12.72 -5.97 30.27
N ASP A 137 12.70 -4.77 30.85
CA ASP A 137 13.35 -4.52 32.14
C ASP A 137 12.62 -5.19 33.31
N ARG A 138 11.30 -5.34 33.22
CA ARG A 138 10.49 -6.11 34.17
C ARG A 138 10.79 -7.61 34.07
N GLN A 139 10.76 -8.18 32.86
CA GLN A 139 11.08 -9.59 32.62
C GLN A 139 12.51 -9.93 33.09
N ARG A 140 13.47 -9.04 32.80
CA ARG A 140 14.86 -9.17 33.25
C ARG A 140 14.97 -9.27 34.77
N ARG A 141 14.25 -8.41 35.52
CA ARG A 141 14.24 -8.44 36.99
C ARG A 141 13.61 -9.71 37.54
N THR A 142 12.47 -10.15 36.99
CA THR A 142 11.81 -11.40 37.40
C THR A 142 12.73 -12.61 37.18
N CYS A 143 13.33 -12.73 35.99
CA CYS A 143 14.28 -13.81 35.70
C CYS A 143 15.51 -13.77 36.63
N GLN A 144 16.02 -12.59 36.97
CA GLN A 144 17.13 -12.44 37.94
C GLN A 144 16.73 -12.88 39.37
N GLN A 145 15.48 -12.66 39.78
CA GLN A 145 14.97 -13.12 41.08
C GLN A 145 14.79 -14.65 41.08
N GLU A 146 14.15 -15.22 40.06
CA GLU A 146 13.96 -16.67 39.89
C GLU A 146 15.31 -17.43 39.85
N LEU A 147 16.32 -16.87 39.18
CA LEU A 147 17.67 -17.44 39.12
C LEU A 147 18.37 -17.43 40.49
N GLU A 148 18.20 -16.37 41.29
CA GLU A 148 18.81 -16.27 42.61
C GLU A 148 18.10 -17.17 43.65
N GLU A 149 16.77 -17.27 43.59
CA GLU A 149 15.99 -18.22 44.38
C GLU A 149 16.36 -19.67 44.04
N MET A 150 16.52 -19.98 42.75
CA MET A 150 17.00 -21.29 42.29
C MET A 150 18.44 -21.58 42.74
N ARG A 151 19.34 -20.58 42.65
CA ARG A 151 20.74 -20.69 43.11
C ARG A 151 20.82 -20.96 44.61
N GLN A 152 20.04 -20.22 45.41
CA GLN A 152 20.02 -20.39 46.87
C GLN A 152 19.40 -21.73 47.28
N THR A 153 18.36 -22.19 46.58
CA THR A 153 17.76 -23.51 46.77
C THR A 153 18.76 -24.63 46.45
N ALA A 154 19.48 -24.52 45.34
CA ALA A 154 20.49 -25.51 44.94
C ALA A 154 21.67 -25.59 45.92
N ILE A 155 22.07 -24.45 46.53
CA ILE A 155 23.09 -24.41 47.58
C ILE A 155 22.58 -25.10 48.85
N SER A 156 21.39 -24.74 49.33
CA SER A 156 20.79 -25.37 50.52
C SER A 156 20.64 -26.89 50.35
N GLN A 157 20.29 -27.36 49.14
CA GLN A 157 20.20 -28.78 48.83
C GLN A 157 21.57 -29.47 48.75
N ALA A 158 22.60 -28.78 48.25
CA ALA A 158 23.97 -29.31 48.24
C ALA A 158 24.51 -29.44 49.67
N GLU A 159 24.31 -28.41 50.50
CA GLU A 159 24.64 -28.41 51.94
C GLU A 159 23.90 -29.55 52.66
N GLU A 160 22.58 -29.72 52.50
CA GLU A 160 21.82 -30.84 53.08
C GLU A 160 22.32 -32.23 52.64
N ILE A 161 22.80 -32.37 51.39
CA ILE A 161 23.33 -33.62 50.85
C ILE A 161 24.73 -33.93 51.41
N GLU A 162 25.60 -32.93 51.54
CA GLU A 162 26.93 -33.04 52.14
C GLU A 162 26.81 -33.40 53.64
N ASP A 163 26.00 -32.63 54.37
CA ASP A 163 25.69 -32.82 55.78
C ASP A 163 24.97 -34.17 56.04
N GLY A 164 24.29 -34.73 55.04
CA GLY A 164 23.68 -36.07 55.08
C GLY A 164 24.67 -37.20 54.76
N ALA A 165 25.60 -36.97 53.83
CA ALA A 165 26.63 -37.93 53.44
C ALA A 165 27.67 -38.14 54.55
N ASP A 166 28.12 -37.06 55.21
CA ASP A 166 29.06 -37.14 56.33
C ASP A 166 28.46 -37.89 57.52
N LYS A 167 27.21 -37.58 57.89
CA LYS A 167 26.48 -38.33 58.93
C LYS A 167 26.31 -39.80 58.58
N TYR A 168 26.10 -40.13 57.30
CA TYR A 168 26.05 -41.52 56.86
C TYR A 168 27.42 -42.20 56.97
N ALA A 169 28.49 -41.54 56.56
CA ALA A 169 29.87 -42.05 56.66
C ALA A 169 30.28 -42.31 58.11
N ASP A 170 30.04 -41.36 59.03
CA ASP A 170 30.31 -41.54 60.47
C ASP A 170 29.55 -42.73 61.06
N ASN A 171 28.26 -42.88 60.72
CA ASN A 171 27.48 -44.03 61.17
C ASN A 171 28.02 -45.36 60.61
N VAL A 172 28.42 -45.41 59.34
CA VAL A 172 29.02 -46.61 58.74
C VAL A 172 30.37 -46.95 59.42
N LEU A 173 31.21 -45.95 59.66
CA LEU A 173 32.51 -46.13 60.33
C LEU A 173 32.35 -46.59 61.78
N ALA A 174 31.42 -46.00 62.54
CA ALA A 174 31.14 -46.40 63.92
C ALA A 174 30.63 -47.85 64.04
N ASN A 175 29.76 -48.30 63.11
CA ASN A 175 29.33 -49.69 63.05
C ASN A 175 30.51 -50.64 62.76
N ILE A 176 31.37 -50.29 61.80
CA ILE A 176 32.57 -51.07 61.46
C ILE A 176 33.55 -51.12 62.66
N GLU A 177 33.71 -50.03 63.41
CA GLU A 177 34.52 -50.04 64.63
C GLU A 177 33.95 -51.01 65.67
N GLN A 178 32.63 -50.98 65.91
CA GLN A 178 31.96 -51.86 66.86
C GLN A 178 32.14 -53.35 66.49
N ASP A 179 31.95 -53.71 65.22
CA ASP A 179 32.16 -55.07 64.69
C ASP A 179 33.62 -55.54 64.92
N ILE A 180 34.60 -54.67 64.66
CA ILE A 180 36.02 -54.96 64.91
C ILE A 180 36.30 -55.11 66.41
N GLN A 181 35.74 -54.26 67.26
CA GLN A 181 35.88 -54.37 68.72
C GLN A 181 35.29 -55.69 69.26
N GLU A 182 34.14 -56.13 68.75
CA GLU A 182 33.55 -57.43 69.11
C GLU A 182 34.43 -58.60 68.64
N MET A 183 34.89 -58.56 67.39
CA MET A 183 35.77 -59.61 66.86
C MET A 183 37.10 -59.69 67.62
N LEU A 184 37.67 -58.56 68.04
CA LEU A 184 38.84 -58.49 68.92
C LEU A 184 38.57 -59.06 70.33
N LYS A 185 37.37 -58.84 70.90
CA LYS A 185 36.97 -59.50 72.16
C LYS A 185 36.91 -61.02 71.99
N ILE A 186 36.31 -61.52 70.90
CA ILE A 186 36.22 -62.95 70.57
C ILE A 186 37.63 -63.56 70.43
N ILE A 187 38.51 -62.95 69.63
CA ILE A 187 39.90 -63.40 69.42
C ILE A 187 40.69 -63.38 70.75
N THR A 188 40.53 -62.34 71.56
CA THR A 188 41.20 -62.23 72.86
C THR A 188 40.75 -63.31 73.83
N ASN A 189 39.46 -63.62 73.87
CA ASN A 189 38.90 -64.67 74.72
C ASN A 189 39.31 -66.07 74.24
N GLY A 190 39.30 -66.34 72.92
CA GLY A 190 39.83 -67.58 72.35
C GLY A 190 41.33 -67.77 72.63
N ARG A 191 42.14 -66.72 72.50
CA ARG A 191 43.56 -66.74 72.91
C ARG A 191 43.72 -67.07 74.39
N LYS A 192 42.95 -66.44 75.28
CA LYS A 192 42.99 -66.74 76.73
C LYS A 192 42.68 -68.21 77.00
N GLN A 193 41.62 -68.75 76.39
CA GLN A 193 41.24 -70.17 76.54
C GLN A 193 42.38 -71.12 76.14
N LEU A 194 43.05 -70.87 75.02
CA LEU A 194 44.20 -71.67 74.57
C LEU A 194 45.40 -71.60 75.53
N HIS A 195 45.63 -70.45 76.19
CA HIS A 195 46.71 -70.33 77.18
C HIS A 195 46.36 -71.02 78.52
N SER A 196 45.06 -71.04 78.91
CA SER A 196 44.60 -71.82 80.07
C SER A 196 44.46 -73.33 79.79
N GLY A 197 44.27 -73.73 78.53
CA GLY A 197 44.19 -75.14 78.12
C GLY A 197 45.54 -75.83 77.92
N GLY A 198 46.65 -75.17 78.24
CA GLY A 198 48.01 -75.65 77.99
C GLY A 198 48.53 -76.76 78.90
N VAL A 199 47.72 -77.31 79.83
CA VAL A 199 48.15 -78.38 80.76
C VAL A 199 47.04 -79.39 81.00
N SER A 200 47.30 -80.67 80.63
CA SER A 200 46.47 -81.87 80.88
C SER A 200 45.07 -81.89 80.20
N ASN A 201 44.45 -83.04 79.91
CA ASN A 201 44.82 -84.43 80.22
C ASN A 201 44.50 -85.39 79.03
N SER A 202 45.12 -86.57 79.00
CA SER A 202 44.74 -87.68 78.12
C SER A 202 43.57 -88.47 78.73
N GLY A 203 42.52 -88.78 77.96
CA GLY A 203 41.29 -89.36 78.54
C GLY A 203 40.14 -89.70 77.58
N ASN A 204 40.40 -90.61 76.63
CA ASN A 204 39.44 -91.50 75.95
C ASN A 204 37.94 -91.46 76.37
N HIS A 205 37.04 -91.05 75.46
CA HIS A 205 35.88 -91.90 75.07
C HIS A 205 35.25 -91.50 73.71
N SER A 206 34.55 -92.46 73.10
CA SER A 206 33.83 -92.40 71.80
C SER A 206 32.66 -93.41 71.84
N PRO A 207 31.68 -93.39 70.92
CA PRO A 207 31.13 -92.30 70.10
C PRO A 207 29.58 -92.19 70.26
N GLN A 208 28.91 -91.19 69.64
CA GLN A 208 27.63 -91.44 68.92
C GLN A 208 27.03 -90.27 68.10
N HIS A 209 26.57 -90.66 66.90
CA HIS A 209 25.41 -90.20 66.12
C HIS A 209 25.21 -88.77 65.58
N LEU A 210 24.83 -88.74 64.29
CA LEU A 210 24.27 -87.61 63.51
C LEU A 210 22.74 -87.51 63.71
N PRO A 211 22.07 -86.39 63.38
CA PRO A 211 21.71 -86.10 61.98
C PRO A 211 21.72 -84.63 61.53
N HIS A 212 21.57 -84.43 60.21
CA HIS A 212 21.31 -83.13 59.58
C HIS A 212 19.99 -82.47 60.04
N ASN A 213 19.89 -81.15 59.87
CA ASN A 213 18.74 -80.60 59.12
C ASN A 213 19.15 -79.39 58.26
N SER A 214 18.40 -79.14 57.19
CA SER A 214 18.69 -78.19 56.11
C SER A 214 17.72 -77.01 56.12
N LYS A 215 18.19 -75.83 55.66
CA LYS A 215 17.40 -74.75 55.02
C LYS A 215 18.38 -73.97 54.12
N LYS A 216 18.50 -74.31 52.84
CA LYS A 216 17.65 -73.83 51.73
C LYS A 216 17.51 -72.30 51.69
N ARG A 217 18.26 -71.72 50.75
CA ARG A 217 17.72 -70.69 49.83
C ARG A 217 16.79 -71.37 48.82
#